data_AF-A0A530BDB6-F1
#
_entry.id   AF-A0A530BDB6-F1
#
_cell.length_a   1.000
_cell.length_b   1.000
_cell.length_c   1.000
_cell.angle_alpha   90.00
_cell.angle_beta   90.00
_cell.angle_gamma   90.00
#
_symmetry.space_group_name_H-M   'P 1'
#
loop_
_entity.id
_entity.type
_entity.pdbx_description
1 polymer ?
#
loop_
_entity_poly.entity_id
_entity_poly.type
_entity_poly.pdbx_seq_one_letter_code
_entity_poly.pdbx_strand_id
1 'polypeptide(L)'
;VGAGGVLQDAERTVFFEPFANEAGVTFSEDSYAGEQAKIRAMVLSKNVTWDVVQLDHAEMIVGCDEGLYQKLDWSKIGNPEDFLPQAVQPCGVGAFAWSFIFAYDQDRITDGPKNWVDFWNLKKWPGKRGMRASARLTLEAALLADGVKNEDLYKVLATDEGVARAFKKLDEIKSQIVWWSTGAEPIERLAAGDVAVTTAFN
;
A
#
# COMPACT_ATOMS: atom_id res chain seq x y z
N VAL A 1 2.52 -13.18 -9.53
CA VAL A 1 3.19 -11.85 -9.59
C VAL A 1 2.89 -11.11 -8.32
N GLY A 2 3.93 -10.71 -7.59
CA GLY A 2 3.82 -10.09 -6.27
C GLY A 2 4.38 -8.67 -6.23
N ALA A 3 4.39 -8.09 -5.02
CA ALA A 3 4.97 -6.77 -4.77
C ALA A 3 6.52 -6.77 -4.71
N GLY A 4 7.17 -7.94 -4.80
CA GLY A 4 8.60 -8.10 -4.63
C GLY A 4 9.09 -7.92 -3.18
N GLY A 5 10.41 -7.96 -3.02
CA GLY A 5 11.08 -7.75 -1.74
C GLY A 5 10.71 -8.77 -0.66
N VAL A 6 10.86 -8.36 0.60
CA VAL A 6 10.70 -9.23 1.78
C VAL A 6 9.31 -9.84 1.89
N LEU A 7 8.28 -9.13 1.42
CA LEU A 7 6.92 -9.66 1.40
C LEU A 7 6.80 -10.85 0.45
N GLN A 8 7.26 -10.71 -0.79
CA GLN A 8 7.16 -11.80 -1.76
C GLN A 8 8.08 -12.97 -1.38
N ASP A 9 9.21 -12.71 -0.70
CA ASP A 9 10.06 -13.77 -0.14
C ASP A 9 9.34 -14.58 0.95
N ALA A 10 8.56 -13.89 1.81
CA ALA A 10 7.72 -14.55 2.79
C ALA A 10 6.58 -15.34 2.13
N GLU A 11 5.90 -14.75 1.14
CA GLU A 11 4.84 -15.43 0.38
C GLU A 11 5.36 -16.67 -0.36
N ARG A 12 6.58 -16.62 -0.91
CA ARG A 12 7.22 -17.79 -1.53
C ARG A 12 7.35 -18.93 -0.55
N THR A 13 7.87 -18.64 0.64
CA THR A 13 8.14 -19.64 1.68
C THR A 13 6.84 -20.21 2.27
N VAL A 14 5.83 -19.37 2.46
CA VAL A 14 4.60 -19.72 3.21
C VAL A 14 3.48 -20.22 2.29
N PHE A 15 3.40 -19.72 1.05
CA PHE A 15 2.34 -20.06 0.11
C PHE A 15 2.86 -20.79 -1.13
N PHE A 16 3.79 -20.20 -1.88
CA PHE A 16 4.10 -20.69 -3.24
C PHE A 16 4.80 -22.05 -3.21
N GLU A 17 5.86 -22.20 -2.42
CA GLU A 17 6.63 -23.45 -2.33
C GLU A 17 5.80 -24.60 -1.70
N PRO A 18 5.07 -24.41 -0.58
CA PRO A 18 4.21 -25.45 -0.05
C PRO A 18 3.15 -25.92 -1.05
N PHE A 19 2.45 -24.99 -1.70
CA PHE A 19 1.44 -25.32 -2.70
C PHE A 19 2.06 -25.98 -3.94
N ALA A 20 3.20 -25.50 -4.43
CA ALA A 20 3.92 -26.10 -5.55
C ALA A 20 4.25 -27.58 -5.29
N ASN A 21 4.74 -27.87 -4.09
CA ASN A 21 5.09 -29.22 -3.67
C ASN A 21 3.87 -30.13 -3.53
N GLU A 22 2.78 -29.63 -2.95
CA GLU A 22 1.55 -30.40 -2.75
C GLU A 22 0.80 -30.66 -4.08
N ALA A 23 0.67 -29.64 -4.91
CA ALA A 23 -0.04 -29.72 -6.19
C ALA A 23 0.82 -30.29 -7.34
N GLY A 24 2.13 -30.43 -7.13
CA GLY A 24 3.07 -30.93 -8.15
C GLY A 24 3.22 -29.97 -9.34
N VAL A 25 3.19 -28.65 -9.08
CA VAL A 25 3.28 -27.59 -10.10
C VAL A 25 4.54 -26.75 -9.92
N THR A 26 4.94 -26.04 -10.97
CA THR A 26 6.06 -25.07 -10.92
C THR A 26 5.53 -23.65 -11.01
N PHE A 27 6.12 -22.72 -10.25
CA PHE A 27 5.81 -21.29 -10.35
C PHE A 27 6.84 -20.56 -11.21
N SER A 28 6.35 -19.63 -12.03
CA SER A 28 7.16 -18.53 -12.57
C SER A 28 6.77 -17.26 -11.83
N GLU A 29 7.71 -16.67 -11.11
CA GLU A 29 7.50 -15.43 -10.37
C GLU A 29 7.89 -14.21 -11.19
N ASP A 30 7.16 -13.12 -10.98
CA ASP A 30 7.47 -11.79 -11.48
C ASP A 30 7.04 -10.80 -10.38
N SER A 31 7.52 -9.56 -10.46
CA SER A 31 7.21 -8.50 -9.50
C SER A 31 6.84 -7.20 -10.20
N TYR A 32 6.00 -6.40 -9.58
CA TYR A 32 5.58 -5.09 -10.09
C TYR A 32 5.14 -4.17 -8.95
N ALA A 33 5.03 -2.88 -9.21
CA ALA A 33 4.73 -1.87 -8.20
C ALA A 33 3.25 -1.41 -8.20
N GLY A 34 2.36 -2.18 -8.84
CA GLY A 34 0.93 -1.85 -8.97
C GLY A 34 0.56 -1.17 -10.30
N GLU A 35 1.41 -1.23 -11.33
CA GLU A 35 1.18 -0.56 -12.61
C GLU A 35 0.01 -1.18 -13.40
N GLN A 36 -1.21 -0.73 -13.11
CA GLN A 36 -2.46 -1.18 -13.78
C GLN A 36 -2.41 -1.04 -15.30
N ALA A 37 -1.68 -0.05 -15.82
CA ALA A 37 -1.49 0.14 -17.26
C ALA A 37 -0.82 -1.08 -17.92
N LYS A 38 0.13 -1.76 -17.24
CA LYS A 38 0.78 -2.98 -17.73
C LYS A 38 -0.23 -4.12 -17.86
N ILE A 39 -1.09 -4.30 -16.85
CA ILE A 39 -2.17 -5.29 -16.87
C ILE A 39 -3.15 -5.00 -18.01
N ARG A 40 -3.63 -3.75 -18.10
CA ARG A 40 -4.55 -3.32 -19.15
C ARG A 40 -3.98 -3.57 -20.55
N ALA A 41 -2.68 -3.28 -20.76
CA ALA A 41 -2.02 -3.52 -22.04
C ALA A 41 -1.97 -5.01 -22.41
N MET A 42 -1.67 -5.90 -21.44
CA MET A 42 -1.67 -7.35 -21.67
C MET A 42 -3.06 -7.86 -22.08
N VAL A 43 -4.11 -7.40 -21.38
CA VAL A 43 -5.50 -7.80 -21.68
C VAL A 43 -5.94 -7.29 -23.05
N LEU A 44 -5.72 -6.00 -23.35
CA LEU A 44 -6.13 -5.40 -24.63
C LEU A 44 -5.40 -6.00 -25.83
N SER A 45 -4.12 -6.32 -25.67
CA SER A 45 -3.32 -6.98 -26.71
C SER A 45 -3.58 -8.48 -26.83
N LYS A 46 -4.37 -9.07 -25.92
CA LYS A 46 -4.60 -10.52 -25.80
C LYS A 46 -3.30 -11.32 -25.63
N ASN A 47 -2.29 -10.69 -25.05
CA ASN A 47 -1.00 -11.30 -24.76
C ASN A 47 -0.77 -11.30 -23.24
N VAL A 48 -1.61 -12.05 -22.53
CA VAL A 48 -1.56 -12.16 -21.06
C VAL A 48 -0.52 -13.20 -20.69
N THR A 49 0.49 -12.79 -19.93
CA THR A 49 1.58 -13.66 -19.44
C THR A 49 1.52 -13.91 -17.95
N TRP A 50 0.55 -13.32 -17.25
CA TRP A 50 0.38 -13.42 -15.79
C TRP A 50 -0.95 -14.10 -15.47
N ASP A 51 -0.90 -15.16 -14.65
CA ASP A 51 -2.08 -15.92 -14.24
C ASP A 51 -2.70 -15.39 -12.94
N VAL A 52 -1.86 -15.14 -11.92
CA VAL A 52 -2.27 -14.64 -10.60
C VAL A 52 -1.43 -13.42 -10.23
N VAL A 53 -2.12 -12.35 -9.86
CA VAL A 53 -1.51 -11.05 -9.56
C VAL A 53 -1.98 -10.56 -8.20
N GLN A 54 -1.04 -10.25 -7.32
CA GLN A 54 -1.31 -9.55 -6.07
C GLN A 54 -1.61 -8.08 -6.37
N LEU A 55 -2.72 -7.58 -5.83
CA LEU A 55 -3.25 -6.25 -6.12
C LEU A 55 -3.56 -5.53 -4.82
N ASP A 56 -3.51 -4.20 -4.86
CA ASP A 56 -4.22 -3.44 -3.86
C ASP A 56 -5.74 -3.58 -4.07
N HIS A 57 -6.52 -3.57 -2.99
CA HIS A 57 -7.98 -3.67 -3.06
C HIS A 57 -8.60 -2.63 -4.00
N ALA A 58 -8.15 -1.37 -3.98
CA ALA A 58 -8.69 -0.32 -4.84
C ALA A 58 -8.42 -0.60 -6.33
N GLU A 59 -7.24 -1.13 -6.65
CA GLU A 59 -6.84 -1.49 -8.00
C GLU A 59 -7.61 -2.72 -8.51
N MET A 60 -7.85 -3.70 -7.63
CA MET A 60 -8.68 -4.85 -7.93
C MET A 60 -10.12 -4.42 -8.30
N ILE A 61 -10.73 -3.51 -7.53
CA ILE A 61 -12.08 -3.00 -7.84
C ILE A 61 -12.10 -2.36 -9.24
N VAL A 62 -11.21 -1.40 -9.49
CA VAL A 62 -11.16 -0.68 -10.78
C VAL A 62 -10.94 -1.63 -11.94
N GLY A 63 -9.95 -2.54 -11.85
CA GLY A 63 -9.69 -3.48 -12.93
C GLY A 63 -10.79 -4.54 -13.10
N CYS A 64 -11.52 -4.89 -12.03
CA CYS A 64 -12.69 -5.78 -12.13
C CYS A 64 -13.83 -5.10 -12.89
N ASP A 65 -14.11 -3.83 -12.59
CA ASP A 65 -15.12 -3.03 -13.29
C ASP A 65 -14.75 -2.78 -14.77
N GLU A 66 -13.46 -2.64 -15.06
CA GLU A 66 -12.94 -2.53 -16.43
C GLU A 66 -12.88 -3.88 -17.18
N GLY A 67 -13.18 -5.00 -16.52
CA GLY A 67 -13.12 -6.34 -17.12
C GLY A 67 -11.70 -6.85 -17.37
N LEU A 68 -10.71 -6.35 -16.64
CA LEU A 68 -9.31 -6.80 -16.71
C LEU A 68 -9.07 -8.11 -15.95
N TYR A 69 -9.92 -8.42 -14.98
CA TYR A 69 -9.78 -9.58 -14.10
C TYR A 69 -10.93 -10.58 -14.30
N GLN A 70 -10.63 -11.86 -14.12
CA GLN A 70 -11.65 -12.89 -14.13
C GLN A 70 -12.46 -12.86 -12.84
N LYS A 71 -13.76 -13.13 -12.94
CA LYS A 71 -14.60 -13.34 -11.78
C LYS A 71 -14.23 -14.67 -11.11
N LEU A 72 -14.13 -14.65 -9.80
CA LEU A 72 -13.77 -15.81 -9.01
C LEU A 72 -14.95 -16.77 -8.85
N ASP A 73 -14.67 -18.06 -8.97
CA ASP A 73 -15.58 -19.14 -8.61
C ASP A 73 -15.29 -19.55 -7.15
N TRP A 74 -16.04 -18.96 -6.21
CA TRP A 74 -15.85 -19.18 -4.78
C TRP A 74 -16.03 -20.64 -4.35
N SER A 75 -16.78 -21.44 -5.12
CA SER A 75 -16.92 -22.87 -4.85
C SER A 75 -15.61 -23.65 -4.94
N LYS A 76 -14.59 -23.08 -5.60
CA LYS A 76 -13.25 -23.67 -5.78
C LYS A 76 -12.18 -23.07 -4.87
N ILE A 77 -12.52 -22.04 -4.08
CA ILE A 77 -11.57 -21.32 -3.23
C ILE A 77 -11.74 -21.75 -1.78
N GLY A 78 -12.98 -21.67 -1.28
CA GLY A 78 -13.28 -21.92 0.13
C GLY A 78 -14.61 -21.30 0.52
N ASN A 79 -14.97 -21.43 1.79
CA ASN A 79 -16.19 -20.83 2.32
C ASN A 79 -15.97 -19.30 2.51
N PRO A 80 -16.75 -18.42 1.85
CA PRO A 80 -16.60 -16.97 2.00
C PRO A 80 -16.70 -16.48 3.46
N GLU A 81 -17.42 -17.19 4.33
CA GLU A 81 -17.56 -16.84 5.74
C GLU A 81 -16.27 -17.05 6.57
N ASP A 82 -15.29 -17.77 6.02
CA ASP A 82 -13.97 -17.92 6.65
C ASP A 82 -13.08 -16.68 6.43
N PHE A 83 -13.54 -15.72 5.61
CA PHE A 83 -12.84 -14.50 5.27
C PHE A 83 -13.49 -13.28 5.91
N LEU A 84 -12.71 -12.20 6.04
CA LEU A 84 -13.28 -10.89 6.35
C LEU A 84 -14.25 -10.48 5.22
N PRO A 85 -15.40 -9.85 5.52
CA PRO A 85 -16.37 -9.48 4.47
C PRO A 85 -15.76 -8.68 3.31
N GLN A 86 -14.83 -7.77 3.61
CA GLN A 86 -14.14 -6.97 2.60
C GLN A 86 -13.13 -7.76 1.74
N ALA A 87 -12.69 -8.95 2.18
CA ALA A 87 -11.78 -9.82 1.45
C ALA A 87 -12.50 -10.67 0.40
N VAL A 88 -13.84 -10.72 0.43
CA VAL A 88 -14.66 -11.49 -0.51
C VAL A 88 -15.09 -10.55 -1.65
N GLN A 89 -14.38 -10.59 -2.77
CA GLN A 89 -14.64 -9.70 -3.91
C GLN A 89 -14.98 -10.50 -5.18
N PRO A 90 -15.68 -9.90 -6.16
CA PRO A 90 -16.07 -10.60 -7.38
C PRO A 90 -14.88 -11.08 -8.22
N CYS A 91 -13.79 -10.31 -8.28
CA CYS A 91 -12.59 -10.64 -9.07
C CYS A 91 -11.32 -10.80 -8.22
N GLY A 92 -11.46 -10.91 -6.89
CA GLY A 92 -10.31 -10.95 -5.98
C GLY A 92 -10.65 -11.58 -4.65
N VAL A 93 -9.63 -12.13 -4.00
CA VAL A 93 -9.70 -12.67 -2.63
C VAL A 93 -8.62 -12.01 -1.80
N GLY A 94 -8.96 -11.58 -0.59
CA GLY A 94 -8.00 -10.96 0.33
C GLY A 94 -6.95 -11.98 0.81
N ALA A 95 -5.68 -11.70 0.52
CA ALA A 95 -4.56 -12.56 0.91
C ALA A 95 -3.96 -12.15 2.27
N PHE A 96 -3.88 -10.85 2.55
CA PHE A 96 -3.43 -10.31 3.83
C PHE A 96 -3.98 -8.89 4.04
N ALA A 97 -3.98 -8.45 5.30
CA ALA A 97 -4.28 -7.08 5.67
C ALA A 97 -2.99 -6.37 6.09
N TRP A 98 -2.86 -5.10 5.75
CA TRP A 98 -1.73 -4.26 6.10
C TRP A 98 -2.21 -2.89 6.53
N SER A 99 -1.33 -2.17 7.22
CA SER A 99 -1.55 -0.84 7.74
C SER A 99 -0.46 0.10 7.25
N PHE A 100 -0.86 1.34 6.99
CA PHE A 100 0.08 2.43 6.78
C PHE A 100 0.42 3.04 8.14
N ILE A 101 1.62 2.73 8.63
CA ILE A 101 2.03 3.03 10.01
C ILE A 101 3.12 4.08 10.04
N PHE A 102 3.38 4.60 11.24
CA PHE A 102 4.60 5.36 11.53
C PHE A 102 5.71 4.39 11.96
N ALA A 103 6.89 4.55 11.39
CA ALA A 103 8.10 3.86 11.79
C ALA A 103 9.18 4.87 12.18
N TYR A 104 9.95 4.52 13.21
CA TYR A 104 11.07 5.31 13.74
C TYR A 104 12.03 4.37 14.47
N ASP A 105 13.28 4.82 14.63
CA ASP A 105 14.31 4.12 15.39
C ASP A 105 14.08 4.32 16.90
N GLN A 106 13.76 3.25 17.62
CA GLN A 106 13.46 3.28 19.06
C GLN A 106 14.69 3.56 19.93
N ASP A 107 15.91 3.33 19.43
CA ASP A 107 17.14 3.71 20.12
C ASP A 107 17.35 5.23 20.09
N ARG A 108 16.72 5.93 19.14
CA ARG A 108 16.80 7.39 18.97
C ARG A 108 15.56 8.14 19.44
N ILE A 109 14.38 7.55 19.30
CA ILE A 109 13.09 8.17 19.63
C ILE A 109 12.31 7.21 20.55
N THR A 110 12.15 7.59 21.81
CA THR A 110 11.44 6.77 22.81
C THR A 110 9.94 7.02 22.87
N ASP A 111 9.47 8.16 22.37
CA ASP A 111 8.05 8.55 22.38
C ASP A 111 7.61 9.01 20.97
N GLY A 112 7.55 8.10 19.99
CA GLY A 112 7.23 8.48 18.60
C GLY A 112 5.80 9.02 18.37
N PRO A 113 5.50 9.47 17.15
CA PRO A 113 4.23 10.08 16.80
C PRO A 113 3.07 9.09 16.93
N LYS A 114 1.94 9.57 17.45
CA LYS A 114 0.72 8.75 17.69
C LYS A 114 -0.42 9.08 16.74
N ASN A 115 -0.30 10.16 15.98
CA ASN A 115 -1.28 10.65 15.03
C ASN A 115 -0.58 11.51 13.96
N TRP A 116 -1.34 11.97 12.97
CA TRP A 116 -0.79 12.75 11.85
C TRP A 116 -0.35 14.17 12.24
N VAL A 117 -0.93 14.77 13.28
CA VAL A 117 -0.46 16.06 13.82
C VAL A 117 0.95 15.89 14.41
N ASP A 118 1.16 14.80 15.14
CA ASP A 118 2.47 14.46 15.70
C ASP A 118 3.51 14.21 14.60
N PHE A 119 3.15 13.49 13.53
CA PHE A 119 4.06 13.23 12.40
C PHE A 119 4.60 14.54 11.78
N TRP A 120 3.74 15.56 11.68
CA TRP A 120 4.10 16.91 11.20
C TRP A 120 4.93 17.73 12.20
N ASN A 121 5.07 17.29 13.45
CA ASN A 121 5.78 18.04 14.49
C ASN A 121 7.32 17.87 14.40
N LEU A 122 7.93 18.62 13.48
CA LEU A 122 9.38 18.66 13.27
C LEU A 122 10.17 19.23 14.46
N LYS A 123 9.49 19.93 15.39
CA LYS A 123 10.15 20.46 16.60
C LYS A 123 10.27 19.39 17.68
N LYS A 124 9.22 18.60 17.89
CA LYS A 124 9.22 17.52 18.89
C LYS A 124 10.11 16.36 18.46
N TRP A 125 10.07 15.98 17.18
CA TRP A 125 10.96 14.96 16.62
C TRP A 125 11.80 15.56 15.48
N PRO A 126 12.94 16.22 15.77
CA PRO A 126 13.77 16.82 14.72
C PRO A 126 14.23 15.83 13.65
N GLY A 127 14.21 16.25 12.38
CA GLY A 127 14.72 15.48 11.24
C GLY A 127 13.76 15.37 10.07
N LYS A 128 14.21 14.77 8.96
CA LYS A 128 13.38 14.58 7.77
C LYS A 128 12.29 13.53 7.98
N ARG A 129 11.25 13.57 7.15
CA ARG A 129 10.13 12.63 7.12
C ARG A 129 10.17 11.77 5.88
N GLY A 130 9.96 10.47 6.02
CA GLY A 130 9.71 9.60 4.87
C GLY A 130 8.22 9.53 4.57
N MET A 131 7.81 9.83 3.33
CA MET A 131 6.41 9.69 2.89
C MET A 131 6.35 9.02 1.52
N ARG A 132 5.25 8.32 1.24
CA ARG A 132 5.07 7.64 -0.05
C ARG A 132 4.92 8.64 -1.19
N ALA A 133 5.61 8.40 -2.30
CA ALA A 133 5.51 9.16 -3.55
C ALA A 133 4.20 8.86 -4.31
N SER A 134 3.05 8.98 -3.63
CA SER A 134 1.71 8.73 -4.15
C SER A 134 0.74 9.71 -3.52
N ALA A 135 -0.26 10.17 -4.27
CA ALA A 135 -1.34 11.00 -3.72
C ALA A 135 -2.17 10.21 -2.69
N ARG A 136 -2.49 8.95 -3.01
CA ARG A 136 -3.20 8.04 -2.10
C ARG A 136 -2.37 7.79 -0.84
N LEU A 137 -3.04 7.77 0.31
CA LEU A 137 -2.53 7.79 1.68
C LEU A 137 -1.86 9.10 2.11
N THR A 138 -1.18 9.81 1.20
CA THR A 138 -0.46 11.05 1.49
C THR A 138 -1.40 12.24 1.66
N LEU A 139 -2.42 12.37 0.81
CA LEU A 139 -3.41 13.44 0.95
C LEU A 139 -4.30 13.22 2.17
N GLU A 140 -4.65 11.96 2.44
CA GLU A 140 -5.37 11.54 3.65
C GLU A 140 -4.58 11.91 4.90
N ALA A 141 -3.30 11.53 4.96
CA ALA A 141 -2.38 11.90 6.03
C ALA A 141 -2.30 13.41 6.26
N ALA A 142 -2.18 14.18 5.18
CA ALA A 142 -2.13 15.64 5.24
C ALA A 142 -3.42 16.24 5.81
N LEU A 143 -4.60 15.81 5.34
CA LEU A 143 -5.87 16.30 5.88
C LEU A 143 -6.08 15.95 7.36
N LEU A 144 -5.66 14.75 7.77
CA LEU A 144 -5.70 14.35 9.16
C LEU A 144 -4.72 15.17 10.03
N ALA A 145 -3.52 15.48 9.50
CA ALA A 145 -2.58 16.39 10.15
C ALA A 145 -3.11 17.83 10.24
N ASP A 146 -4.00 18.21 9.31
CA ASP A 146 -4.71 19.50 9.31
C ASP A 146 -6.00 19.50 10.16
N GLY A 147 -6.23 18.44 10.93
CA GLY A 147 -7.35 18.34 11.88
C GLY A 147 -8.70 18.00 11.26
N VAL A 148 -8.74 17.54 10.00
CA VAL A 148 -9.95 16.93 9.45
C VAL A 148 -10.26 15.66 10.24
N LYS A 149 -11.53 15.48 10.61
CA LYS A 149 -11.97 14.28 11.33
C LYS A 149 -12.02 13.07 10.41
N ASN A 150 -11.76 11.89 10.96
CA ASN A 150 -11.81 10.63 10.20
C ASN A 150 -13.15 10.44 9.47
N GLU A 151 -14.28 10.77 10.10
CA GLU A 151 -15.61 10.59 9.51
C GLU A 151 -15.92 11.53 8.32
N ASP A 152 -15.16 12.61 8.16
CA ASP A 152 -15.34 13.60 7.10
C ASP A 152 -14.22 13.58 6.06
N LEU A 153 -13.17 12.78 6.30
CA LEU A 153 -11.95 12.76 5.50
C LEU A 153 -12.22 12.64 4.00
N TYR A 154 -12.96 11.60 3.59
CA TYR A 154 -13.26 11.37 2.17
C TYR A 154 -14.29 12.34 1.61
N LYS A 155 -15.16 12.94 2.45
CA LYS A 155 -16.08 14.00 2.00
C LYS A 155 -15.31 15.27 1.64
N VAL A 156 -14.32 15.62 2.45
CA VAL A 156 -13.42 16.75 2.19
C VAL A 156 -12.55 16.44 0.98
N LEU A 157 -11.91 15.27 0.93
CA LEU A 157 -11.00 14.90 -0.15
C LEU A 157 -11.70 14.80 -1.52
N ALA A 158 -13.03 14.63 -1.55
CA ALA A 158 -13.82 14.60 -2.78
C ALA A 158 -14.03 15.98 -3.42
N THR A 159 -13.55 17.08 -2.84
CA THR A 159 -13.65 18.43 -3.42
C THR A 159 -12.30 19.02 -3.80
N ASP A 160 -12.28 19.89 -4.81
CA ASP A 160 -11.07 20.60 -5.23
C ASP A 160 -10.46 21.42 -4.08
N GLU A 161 -11.29 22.02 -3.22
CA GLU A 161 -10.84 22.74 -2.03
C GLU A 161 -10.18 21.81 -1.02
N GLY A 162 -10.70 20.59 -0.82
CA GLY A 162 -10.11 19.60 0.05
C GLY A 162 -8.76 19.10 -0.46
N VAL A 163 -8.65 18.87 -1.77
CA VAL A 163 -7.36 18.53 -2.39
C VAL A 163 -6.36 19.67 -2.25
N ALA A 164 -6.77 20.91 -2.52
CA ALA A 164 -5.91 22.09 -2.34
C ALA A 164 -5.47 22.26 -0.88
N ARG A 165 -6.37 22.00 0.07
CA ARG A 165 -6.08 22.01 1.51
C ARG A 165 -5.02 20.98 1.89
N ALA A 166 -5.12 19.76 1.37
CA ALA A 166 -4.13 18.70 1.60
C ALA A 166 -2.73 19.10 1.08
N PHE A 167 -2.65 19.65 -0.15
CA PHE A 167 -1.38 20.12 -0.70
C PHE A 167 -0.78 21.28 0.10
N LYS A 168 -1.61 22.25 0.53
CA LYS A 168 -1.16 23.34 1.39
C LYS A 168 -0.55 22.81 2.69
N LYS A 169 -1.14 21.74 3.27
CA LYS A 169 -0.59 21.11 4.47
C LYS A 169 0.73 20.39 4.22
N LEU A 170 0.89 19.75 3.06
CA LEU A 170 2.16 19.15 2.63
C LEU A 170 3.25 20.21 2.43
N ASP A 171 2.90 21.38 1.89
CA ASP A 171 3.85 22.48 1.66
C ASP A 171 4.52 22.97 2.96
N GLU A 172 3.87 22.83 4.13
CA GLU A 172 4.45 23.19 5.44
C GLU A 172 5.75 22.42 5.75
N ILE A 173 5.86 21.17 5.31
CA ILE A 173 7.00 20.29 5.61
C ILE A 173 7.70 19.75 4.36
N LYS A 174 7.30 20.18 3.15
CA LYS A 174 7.76 19.63 1.86
C LYS A 174 9.28 19.55 1.73
N SER A 175 10.01 20.56 2.21
CA SER A 175 11.48 20.60 2.18
C SER A 175 12.15 19.57 3.11
N GLN A 176 11.37 18.99 4.02
CA GLN A 176 11.80 17.97 4.98
C GLN A 176 11.30 16.58 4.60
N ILE A 177 10.60 16.40 3.48
CA ILE A 177 10.13 15.09 3.05
C ILE A 177 11.15 14.41 2.13
N VAL A 178 11.45 13.14 2.41
CA VAL A 178 12.07 12.18 1.49
C VAL A 178 10.96 11.28 0.96
N TRP A 179 10.78 11.28 -0.36
CA TRP A 179 9.73 10.53 -1.03
C TRP A 179 10.20 9.13 -1.37
N TRP A 180 9.57 8.10 -0.80
CA TRP A 180 9.86 6.71 -1.11
C TRP A 180 8.84 6.15 -2.12
N SER A 181 9.28 5.25 -3.00
CA SER A 181 8.42 4.68 -4.05
C SER A 181 8.15 3.19 -3.85
N THR A 182 9.10 2.47 -3.24
CA THR A 182 9.00 1.04 -2.94
C THR A 182 8.80 0.79 -1.45
N GLY A 183 8.25 -0.39 -1.09
CA GLY A 183 7.97 -0.74 0.31
C GLY A 183 9.23 -0.95 1.17
N ALA A 184 10.39 -1.21 0.57
CA ALA A 184 11.66 -1.41 1.28
C ALA A 184 12.34 -0.09 1.68
N GLU A 185 12.27 0.91 0.80
CA GLU A 185 12.90 2.23 0.98
C GLU A 185 12.66 2.90 2.36
N PRO A 186 11.44 2.98 2.94
CA PRO A 186 11.26 3.69 4.20
C PRO A 186 12.12 3.12 5.35
N ILE A 187 12.28 1.79 5.40
CA ILE A 187 13.10 1.13 6.43
C ILE A 187 14.59 1.34 6.15
N GLU A 188 15.02 1.24 4.89
CA GLU A 188 16.41 1.52 4.48
C GLU A 188 16.81 2.97 4.81
N ARG A 189 15.92 3.93 4.54
CA ARG A 189 16.14 5.36 4.83
C ARG A 189 16.21 5.62 6.34
N LEU A 190 15.40 4.93 7.14
CA LEU A 190 15.51 4.99 8.60
C LEU A 190 16.87 4.45 9.07
N ALA A 191 17.27 3.28 8.59
CA ALA A 191 18.54 2.66 8.97
C ALA A 191 19.75 3.52 8.58
N ALA A 192 19.70 4.17 7.40
CA ALA A 192 20.71 5.12 6.94
C ALA A 192 20.72 6.44 7.73
N GLY A 193 19.66 6.75 8.48
CA GLY A 193 19.49 8.03 9.17
C GLY A 193 19.07 9.19 8.25
N ASP A 194 18.62 8.89 7.03
CA ASP A 194 18.14 9.89 6.06
C ASP A 194 16.84 10.55 6.53
N VAL A 195 16.04 9.84 7.33
CA VAL A 195 14.78 10.30 7.92
C VAL A 195 14.73 9.94 9.41
N ALA A 196 14.06 10.76 10.21
CA ALA A 196 13.87 10.52 11.64
C ALA A 196 12.60 9.70 11.92
N VAL A 197 11.56 9.94 11.12
CA VAL A 197 10.27 9.24 11.18
C VAL A 197 9.82 9.03 9.73
N THR A 198 9.31 7.86 9.40
CA THR A 198 8.73 7.58 8.07
C THR A 198 7.35 6.96 8.21
N THR A 199 6.52 7.13 7.19
CA THR A 199 5.43 6.19 6.96
C THR A 199 5.99 4.90 6.36
N ALA A 200 5.40 3.76 6.69
CA ALA A 200 5.81 2.45 6.18
C ALA A 200 4.60 1.50 6.09
N PHE A 201 4.76 0.43 5.33
CA PHE A 201 3.90 -0.75 5.43
C PHE A 201 4.38 -1.62 6.59
N ASN A 202 3.45 -2.25 7.31
CA ASN A 202 3.76 -3.13 8.45
C ASN A 202 3.78 -4.61 8.07
#